data_AF-A0A0T5Z4J4-F1
#
_entry.id   AF-A0A0T5Z4J4-F1
#
_cell.length_a   1.000
_cell.length_b   1.000
_cell.length_c   1.000
_cell.angle_alpha   90.00
_cell.angle_beta   90.00
_cell.angle_gamma   90.00
#
_symmetry.space_group_name_H-M   'P 1'
#
loop_
_entity.id
_entity.type
_entity.pdbx_description
1 polymer ?
#
loop_
_entity_poly.entity_id
_entity_poly.type
_entity_poly.pdbx_seq_one_letter_code
_entity_poly.pdbx_strand_id
1 'polypeptide(L)' 'MDRGTRNYVVFLVLLVLGLALLFGYESPKVSELNQRLAADPELNSFSYRFRVVRLDGRKAVMSTP' A
#
# COMPACT_ATOMS: atom_id res chain seq x y z
N MET A 1 35.40 -9.49 -4.80
CA MET A 1 34.54 -8.34 -4.41
C MET A 1 35.20 -7.68 -3.22
N ASP A 2 35.56 -6.41 -3.36
CA ASP A 2 36.28 -5.67 -2.33
C ASP A 2 35.41 -5.47 -1.08
N ARG A 3 36.03 -5.32 0.11
CA ARG A 3 35.27 -5.16 1.37
C ARG A 3 34.38 -3.91 1.33
N GLY A 4 34.85 -2.85 0.66
CA GLY A 4 34.08 -1.62 0.43
C GLY A 4 32.84 -1.88 -0.45
N THR A 5 33.00 -2.59 -1.56
CA THR A 5 31.89 -2.93 -2.47
C THR A 5 30.83 -3.78 -1.75
N ARG A 6 31.25 -4.72 -0.90
CA ARG A 6 30.31 -5.54 -0.11
C ARG A 6 29.49 -4.73 0.87
N ASN A 7 30.11 -3.84 1.62
CA ASN A 7 29.39 -2.99 2.57
C ASN A 7 28.43 -2.02 1.88
N TYR A 8 28.86 -1.46 0.73
CA TYR A 8 28.01 -0.58 -0.07
C TYR A 8 26.76 -1.30 -0.57
N VAL A 9 26.91 -2.51 -1.11
CA VAL A 9 25.76 -3.32 -1.57
C VAL A 9 24.81 -3.65 -0.42
N VAL A 10 25.33 -4.04 0.75
CA VAL A 10 24.49 -4.30 1.93
C VAL A 10 23.69 -3.06 2.34
N PHE A 11 24.34 -1.90 2.39
CA PHE A 11 23.66 -0.66 2.71
C PHE A 11 22.56 -0.32 1.69
N LEU A 12 22.87 -0.49 0.40
CA LEU A 12 21.93 -0.20 -0.68
C LEU A 12 20.71 -1.13 -0.64
N VAL A 13 20.91 -2.42 -0.32
CA VAL A 13 19.81 -3.37 -0.11
C VAL A 13 18.93 -2.96 1.08
N LEU A 14 19.54 -2.61 2.21
CA LEU A 14 18.81 -2.14 3.38
C LEU A 14 18.03 -0.85 3.11
N LEU A 15 18.60 0.08 2.35
CA LEU A 15 17.95 1.31 1.91
C LEU A 15 16.71 1.00 1.07
N VAL A 16 16.84 0.13 0.06
CA VAL A 16 15.73 -0.26 -0.81
C VAL A 16 14.63 -0.97 -0.01
N LEU A 17 14.98 -1.87 0.90
CA LEU A 17 14.00 -2.51 1.79
C LEU A 17 13.30 -1.51 2.71
N GLY A 18 14.03 -0.56 3.28
CA GLY A 18 13.46 0.49 4.13
C GLY A 18 12.46 1.36 3.36
N LEU A 19 12.79 1.76 2.14
CA LEU A 19 11.90 2.51 1.26
C LEU A 19 10.67 1.69 0.87
N ALA A 20 10.85 0.41 0.51
CA ALA A 20 9.74 -0.48 0.16
C ALA A 20 8.76 -0.63 1.33
N LEU A 21 9.25 -0.73 2.57
CA LEU A 21 8.39 -0.76 3.76
C LEU A 21 7.69 0.57 4.01
N LEU A 22 8.39 1.70 3.82
CA LEU A 22 7.82 3.03 4.05
C LEU A 22 6.68 3.35 3.06
N PHE A 23 6.87 3.03 1.78
CA PHE A 23 5.91 3.33 0.71
C PHE A 23 4.89 2.21 0.46
N GLY A 24 5.22 0.97 0.80
CA GLY A 24 4.35 -0.20 0.63
C GLY A 24 3.46 -0.50 1.83
N TYR A 25 3.58 0.26 2.92
CA TYR A 25 2.74 0.06 4.10
C TYR A 25 1.31 0.54 3.83
N GLU A 26 0.41 -0.42 3.62
CA GLU A 26 -1.04 -0.20 3.65
C GLU A 26 -1.59 -0.59 5.03
N SER A 27 -2.45 0.27 5.61
CA SER A 27 -3.08 -0.03 6.88
C SER A 27 -3.97 -1.29 6.74
N PRO A 28 -3.89 -2.27 7.65
CA PRO A 28 -4.67 -3.50 7.56
C PRO A 28 -6.18 -3.24 7.51
N LYS A 29 -6.65 -2.19 8.18
CA LYS A 29 -8.06 -1.76 8.14
C LYS A 29 -8.47 -1.23 6.76
N VAL A 30 -7.58 -0.54 6.06
CA VAL A 30 -7.85 -0.06 4.69
C VAL A 30 -7.95 -1.25 3.74
N SER A 31 -7.04 -2.22 3.86
CA SER A 31 -7.08 -3.45 3.06
C SER A 31 -8.37 -4.24 3.31
N GLU A 32 -8.78 -4.40 4.58
CA GLU A 32 -10.03 -5.08 4.95
C GLU A 32 -11.26 -4.39 4.33
N LEU A 33 -11.35 -3.06 4.40
CA LEU A 33 -12.43 -2.30 3.79
C LEU A 33 -12.43 -2.46 2.27
N ASN A 34 -11.26 -2.39 1.63
CA ASN A 34 -11.12 -2.59 0.19
C ASN A 34 -11.55 -3.98 -0.26
N GLN A 35 -11.26 -5.02 0.53
CA GLN A 35 -11.73 -6.38 0.26
C GLN A 35 -13.26 -6.48 0.34
N ARG A 36 -13.88 -5.84 1.34
CA ARG A 36 -15.34 -5.80 1.49
C ARG A 36 -16.00 -5.05 0.32
N LEU A 37 -15.47 -3.88 -0.05
CA LEU A 37 -15.96 -3.12 -1.20
C LEU A 37 -15.82 -3.89 -2.51
N ALA A 38 -14.73 -4.64 -2.69
CA ALA A 38 -14.50 -5.46 -3.86
C ALA A 38 -15.37 -6.72 -3.90
N ALA A 39 -15.89 -7.18 -2.76
CA ALA A 39 -16.83 -8.30 -2.70
C ALA A 39 -18.28 -7.87 -2.98
N ASP A 40 -18.57 -6.57 -3.00
CA ASP A 40 -19.91 -6.03 -3.22
C ASP A 40 -20.29 -6.08 -4.72
N PRO A 41 -21.34 -6.83 -5.10
CA PRO A 41 -21.74 -6.97 -6.50
C PRO A 41 -22.34 -5.67 -7.08
N GLU A 42 -22.96 -4.81 -6.26
CA GLU A 42 -23.50 -3.53 -6.71
C GLU A 42 -22.36 -2.58 -7.07
N LEU A 43 -21.33 -2.50 -6.22
CA LEU A 43 -20.16 -1.64 -6.46
C LEU A 43 -19.31 -2.12 -7.65
N ASN A 44 -19.25 -3.43 -7.88
CA ASN A 44 -18.55 -3.99 -9.05
C ASN A 44 -19.29 -3.76 -10.38
N SER A 45 -20.57 -3.37 -10.35
CA SER A 45 -21.30 -3.03 -11.57
C SER A 45 -20.87 -1.69 -12.18
N PHE A 46 -20.22 -0.83 -11.39
CA PHE A 46 -19.68 0.44 -11.86
C PHE A 46 -18.36 0.24 -12.60
N SER A 47 -18.13 1.00 -13.67
CA SER A 47 -16.83 0.99 -14.39
C SER A 47 -15.68 1.51 -13.52
N TYR A 48 -16.00 2.26 -12.47
CA TYR A 48 -15.06 2.82 -11.53
C TYR A 48 -14.91 1.91 -10.31
N ARG A 49 -13.67 1.64 -9.89
CA ARG A 49 -13.40 0.81 -8.72
C ARG A 49 -13.27 1.67 -7.46
N PHE A 50 -14.26 1.60 -6.59
CA PHE A 50 -14.22 2.25 -5.29
C PHE A 50 -13.14 1.64 -4.40
N ARG A 51 -12.22 2.47 -3.91
CA ARG A 51 -11.19 2.07 -2.96
C ARG A 51 -11.05 3.12 -1.86
N VAL A 52 -10.91 2.66 -0.62
CA VAL A 52 -10.44 3.48 0.50
C VAL A 52 -8.93 3.70 0.32
N VAL A 53 -8.52 4.96 0.33
CA VAL A 53 -7.10 5.36 0.21
C VAL A 53 -6.47 5.53 1.58
N ARG A 54 -7.23 6.10 2.53
CA ARG A 54 -6.77 6.31 3.91
C ARG A 54 -7.94 6.36 4.88
N LEU A 55 -7.63 6.06 6.14
CA LEU A 55 -8.52 6.25 7.27
C LEU A 55 -8.05 7.45 8.09
N ASP A 56 -8.97 8.36 8.38
CA ASP A 56 -8.76 9.50 9.25
C ASP A 56 -9.70 9.39 10.46
N GLY A 57 -9.23 8.68 11.49
CA GLY A 57 -10.03 8.31 12.65
C GLY A 57 -11.22 7.42 12.28
N ARG A 58 -12.43 8.00 12.28
CA ARG A 58 -13.69 7.33 11.91
C ARG A 58 -14.16 7.64 10.48
N LYS A 59 -13.38 8.41 9.71
CA LYS A 59 -13.71 8.78 8.32
C LYS A 59 -12.88 7.95 7.36
N ALA A 60 -13.53 7.34 6.38
CA ALA A 60 -12.86 6.71 5.25
C ALA A 60 -12.75 7.72 4.10
N VAL A 61 -11.53 7.93 3.61
CA VAL A 61 -11.27 8.75 2.42
C VAL A 61 -11.23 7.81 1.22
N MET A 62 -12.15 8.00 0.29
CA MET A 62 -12.27 7.20 -0.93
C MET A 62 -11.45 7.79 -2.08
N SER A 63 -11.09 6.94 -3.01
CA SER A 63 -10.57 7.36 -4.31
C SER A 63 -11.68 8.04 -5.11
N THR A 64 -11.35 9.09 -5.85
CA THR A 64 -12.24 9.75 -6.82
C THR A 64 -11.91 9.32 -8.26
N PRO A 65 -12.90 9.22 -9.17
CA PRO A 65 -12.66 9.04 -10.60
C PRO A 65 -11.77 10.13 -11.21
#